data_AF-A0A8T6QKX3-F1
#
_entry.id   AF-A0A8T6QKX3-F1
#
_cell.length_a   1.000
_cell.length_b   1.000
_cell.length_c   1.000
_cell.angle_alpha   90.00
_cell.angle_beta   90.00
_cell.angle_gamma   90.00
#
_symmetry.space_group_name_H-M   'P 1'
#
loop_
_entity.id
_entity.type
_entity.pdbx_description
1 polymer ?
#
loop_
_entity_poly.entity_id
_entity_poly.type
_entity_poly.pdbx_seq_one_letter_code
_entity_poly.pdbx_strand_id
1 'polypeptide(L)'
;MKNRNRMIVNCVTASLMYYWSLPALAEQSSSEIKIVRDEYGMPHIYANDTWHLFYGYGYVVAQDRLFQMEMARRSTQGTVAAVLGKDF
;
A
#
# COMPACT_ATOMS: atom_id res chain seq x y z
N MET A 1 -35.81 -43.47 2.05
CA MET A 1 -34.40 -43.04 1.86
C MET A 1 -34.23 -41.65 1.21
N LYS A 2 -35.23 -41.11 0.46
CA LYS A 2 -35.14 -39.86 -0.33
C LYS A 2 -35.00 -38.55 0.47
N ASN A 3 -35.47 -38.48 1.73
CA ASN A 3 -35.42 -37.26 2.57
C ASN A 3 -34.07 -36.98 3.24
N ARG A 4 -33.26 -38.02 3.55
CA ARG A 4 -31.91 -37.83 4.14
C ARG A 4 -30.95 -37.18 3.14
N ASN A 5 -31.00 -37.57 1.88
CA ASN A 5 -30.09 -37.03 0.86
C ASN A 5 -30.39 -35.55 0.51
N ARG A 6 -31.66 -35.13 0.54
CA ARG A 6 -32.02 -33.70 0.37
C ARG A 6 -31.48 -32.82 1.50
N MET A 7 -31.46 -33.34 2.73
CA MET A 7 -30.95 -32.61 3.90
C MET A 7 -29.43 -32.43 3.84
N ILE A 8 -28.70 -33.44 3.37
CA ILE A 8 -27.24 -33.37 3.18
C ILE A 8 -26.89 -32.35 2.08
N VAL A 9 -27.60 -32.38 0.95
CA VAL A 9 -27.36 -31.45 -0.16
C VAL A 9 -27.66 -29.99 0.24
N ASN A 10 -28.74 -29.74 0.99
CA ASN A 10 -29.06 -28.39 1.48
C ASN A 10 -28.05 -27.87 2.53
N CYS A 11 -27.48 -28.77 3.36
CA CYS A 11 -26.49 -28.38 4.37
C CYS A 11 -25.12 -28.02 3.74
N VAL A 12 -24.68 -28.79 2.74
CA VAL A 12 -23.41 -28.55 2.05
C VAL A 12 -23.48 -27.31 1.16
N THR A 13 -24.61 -27.07 0.49
CA THR A 13 -24.83 -25.85 -0.30
C THR A 13 -24.91 -24.59 0.57
N ALA A 14 -25.57 -24.66 1.74
CA ALA A 14 -25.57 -23.56 2.70
C ALA A 14 -24.17 -23.29 3.29
N SER A 15 -23.39 -24.33 3.54
CA SER A 15 -22.01 -24.18 4.03
C SER A 15 -21.10 -23.58 2.97
N LEU A 16 -21.16 -24.04 1.72
CA LEU A 16 -20.40 -23.45 0.61
C LEU A 16 -20.73 -21.96 0.39
N MET A 17 -22.02 -21.59 0.51
CA MET A 17 -22.43 -20.18 0.42
C MET A 17 -21.90 -19.33 1.59
N TYR A 18 -21.81 -19.89 2.80
CA TYR A 18 -21.16 -19.24 3.94
C TYR A 18 -19.65 -19.09 3.76
N TYR A 19 -18.97 -20.06 3.15
CA TYR A 19 -17.54 -19.97 2.87
C TYR A 19 -17.21 -18.99 1.74
N TRP A 20 -18.14 -18.74 0.80
CA TRP A 20 -17.96 -17.75 -0.28
C TRP A 20 -18.12 -16.30 0.20
N SER A 21 -18.84 -16.06 1.30
CA SER A 21 -19.01 -14.72 1.87
C SER A 21 -17.92 -14.31 2.87
N LEU A 22 -16.97 -15.21 3.19
CA LEU A 22 -15.89 -14.95 4.14
C LEU A 22 -14.63 -14.18 3.65
N PRO A 23 -14.44 -13.76 2.38
CA PRO A 23 -13.22 -13.00 2.04
C PRO A 23 -13.24 -11.55 2.56
N ALA A 24 -14.34 -11.08 3.16
CA ALA A 24 -14.50 -9.67 3.57
C ALA A 24 -13.89 -9.28 4.94
N LEU A 25 -13.47 -10.24 5.79
CA LEU A 25 -12.96 -9.95 7.14
C LEU A 25 -11.45 -10.12 7.30
N ALA A 26 -10.77 -10.71 6.30
CA ALA A 26 -9.33 -10.91 6.33
C ALA A 26 -8.54 -9.70 5.81
N GLU A 27 -9.23 -8.68 5.30
CA GLU A 27 -8.59 -7.58 4.63
C GLU A 27 -8.50 -6.35 5.55
N GLN A 28 -7.25 -5.89 5.68
CA GLN A 28 -6.81 -4.60 6.19
C GLN A 28 -6.32 -4.54 7.64
N SER A 29 -5.13 -5.09 7.90
CA SER A 29 -4.23 -4.43 8.85
C SER A 29 -3.56 -3.24 8.15
N SER A 30 -4.34 -2.18 7.87
CA SER A 30 -3.73 -0.90 7.52
C SER A 30 -3.02 -0.41 8.78
N SER A 31 -1.74 -0.71 8.93
CA SER A 31 -1.00 -0.15 10.04
C SER A 31 -1.01 1.37 9.88
N GLU A 32 -1.42 2.06 10.94
CA GLU A 32 -1.63 3.50 10.91
C GLU A 32 -0.28 4.22 10.81
N ILE A 33 -0.14 5.08 9.80
CA ILE A 33 1.03 5.95 9.64
C ILE A 33 0.60 7.37 10.02
N LYS A 34 1.27 7.95 11.02
CA LYS A 34 1.02 9.33 11.44
C LYS A 34 2.21 10.20 11.08
N ILE A 35 1.95 11.26 10.31
CA ILE A 35 2.94 12.25 9.90
C ILE A 35 2.60 13.57 10.55
N VAL A 36 3.52 14.11 11.34
CA VAL A 36 3.40 15.42 12.00
C VAL A 36 4.52 16.30 11.51
N ARG A 37 4.19 17.48 10.97
CA ARG A 37 5.18 18.49 10.59
C ARG A 37 5.30 19.51 11.72
N ASP A 38 6.53 19.89 12.03
CA ASP A 38 6.79 20.98 12.98
C ASP A 38 6.57 22.37 12.34
N GLU A 39 6.84 23.43 13.10
CA GLU A 39 6.69 24.82 12.67
C GLU A 39 7.60 25.18 11.47
N TYR A 40 8.71 24.47 11.28
CA TYR A 40 9.65 24.66 10.18
C TYR A 40 9.38 23.69 9.02
N GLY A 41 8.33 22.87 9.11
CA GLY A 41 7.93 21.89 8.09
C GLY A 41 8.68 20.57 8.15
N MET A 42 9.53 20.33 9.17
CA MET A 42 10.27 19.07 9.34
C MET A 42 9.31 17.92 9.67
N PRO A 43 9.25 16.86 8.84
CA PRO A 43 8.32 15.76 9.04
C PRO A 43 8.84 14.77 10.09
N HIS A 44 8.00 14.48 11.08
CA HIS A 44 8.17 13.40 12.04
C HIS A 44 7.16 12.29 11.72
N ILE A 45 7.66 11.07 11.52
CA ILE A 45 6.85 9.94 11.07
C ILE A 45 6.79 8.90 12.19
N TYR A 46 5.57 8.50 12.55
CA TYR A 46 5.31 7.46 13.53
C TYR A 46 4.63 6.28 12.84
N ALA A 47 5.19 5.09 13.00
CA ALA A 47 4.67 3.84 12.50
C ALA A 47 5.11 2.69 13.41
N ASN A 48 4.32 1.61 13.44
CA ASN A 48 4.60 0.43 14.27
C ASN A 48 5.50 -0.60 13.58
N ASP A 49 5.60 -0.53 12.25
CA ASP A 49 6.44 -1.42 11.44
C ASP A 49 7.48 -0.63 10.66
N THR A 50 8.65 -1.24 10.46
CA THR A 50 9.74 -0.70 9.66
C THR A 50 9.31 -0.39 8.22
N TRP A 51 8.50 -1.27 7.61
CA TRP A 51 8.01 -1.07 6.25
C TRP A 51 7.19 0.22 6.12
N HIS A 52 6.23 0.41 7.02
CA HIS A 52 5.34 1.57 7.02
C HIS A 52 6.08 2.85 7.41
N LEU A 53 7.11 2.76 8.26
CA LEU A 53 7.99 3.89 8.58
C LEU A 53 8.71 4.41 7.33
N PHE A 54 9.36 3.51 6.57
CA PHE A 54 10.05 3.89 5.33
C PHE A 54 9.09 4.31 4.21
N TYR A 55 7.90 3.73 4.17
CA TYR A 55 6.84 4.17 3.26
C TYR A 55 6.43 5.62 3.56
N GLY A 56 6.14 5.95 4.81
CA GLY A 56 5.85 7.32 5.24
C GLY A 56 7.02 8.28 4.98
N TYR A 57 8.25 7.81 5.14
CA TYR A 57 9.45 8.58 4.82
C TYR A 57 9.55 8.90 3.32
N GLY A 58 9.39 7.91 2.46
CA GLY A 58 9.35 8.12 1.01
C GLY A 58 8.25 9.10 0.60
N TYR A 59 7.08 9.01 1.24
CA TYR A 59 5.95 9.89 0.98
C TYR A 59 6.27 11.37 1.29
N VAL A 60 6.84 11.68 2.47
CA VAL A 60 7.18 13.07 2.82
C VAL A 60 8.34 13.61 1.98
N VAL A 61 9.34 12.78 1.66
CA VAL A 61 10.45 13.16 0.78
C VAL A 61 9.93 13.49 -0.62
N ALA A 62 8.99 12.70 -1.13
CA ALA A 62 8.34 12.98 -2.41
C ALA A 62 7.54 14.28 -2.37
N GLN A 63 6.84 14.59 -1.28
CA GLN A 63 6.12 15.87 -1.17
C GLN A 63 7.06 17.08 -1.23
N ASP A 64 8.18 17.02 -0.50
CA ASP A 64 9.04 18.21 -0.32
C ASP A 64 10.11 18.33 -1.41
N ARG A 65 10.59 17.21 -1.93
CA ARG A 65 11.81 17.13 -2.75
C ARG A 65 11.64 16.30 -4.03
N LEU A 66 10.41 16.16 -4.54
CA LEU A 66 10.13 15.34 -5.73
C LEU A 66 11.11 15.61 -6.89
N PHE A 67 11.23 16.89 -7.27
CA PHE A 67 12.05 17.30 -8.39
C PHE A 67 13.53 17.00 -8.15
N GLN A 68 14.04 17.33 -6.95
CA GLN A 68 15.43 17.07 -6.59
C GLN A 68 15.75 15.58 -6.64
N MET A 69 14.87 14.74 -6.09
CA MET A 69 15.04 13.28 -6.10
C MET A 69 14.97 12.70 -7.51
N GLU A 70 14.05 13.18 -8.35
CA GLU A 70 13.94 12.72 -9.73
C GLU A 70 15.15 13.14 -10.58
N MET A 71 15.67 14.35 -10.41
CA MET A 71 16.89 14.79 -11.08
C MET A 71 18.11 14.01 -10.59
N ALA A 72 18.23 13.76 -9.28
CA ALA A 72 19.30 12.91 -8.74
C ALA A 72 19.24 11.49 -9.31
N ARG A 73 18.04 10.89 -9.40
CA ARG A 73 17.83 9.58 -10.02
C ARG A 73 18.25 9.57 -11.50
N ARG A 74 17.88 10.59 -12.27
CA ARG A 74 18.26 10.67 -13.69
C ARG A 74 19.75 10.92 -13.87
N SER A 75 20.35 11.76 -13.05
CA SER A 75 21.79 12.04 -13.07
C SER A 75 22.61 10.79 -12.77
N THR A 76 22.20 10.00 -11.79
CA THR A 76 22.90 8.75 -11.44
C THR A 76 22.71 7.65 -12.48
N GLN A 77 21.57 7.64 -13.19
CA GLN A 77 21.27 6.65 -14.23
C GLN A 77 21.68 7.09 -15.64
N GLY A 78 22.20 8.30 -15.82
CA GLY A 78 22.56 8.83 -17.15
C GLY A 78 21.36 9.11 -18.06
N THR A 79 20.18 9.38 -17.49
CA THR A 79 18.92 9.60 -18.23
C THR A 79 18.43 11.05 -18.18
N VAL A 80 19.35 11.99 -17.94
CA VAL A 80 19.06 13.43 -17.83
C VAL A 80 18.66 14.02 -19.18
N ALA A 81 19.37 13.63 -20.25
CA ALA A 81 19.14 14.08 -21.63
C ALA A 81 17.69 13.90 -22.09
N ALA A 82 17.00 12.88 -21.58
CA ALA A 82 15.61 12.56 -21.95
C ALA A 82 14.60 13.66 -21.55
N VAL A 83 14.94 14.51 -20.56
CA VAL A 83 14.06 15.59 -20.08
C VAL A 83 14.66 16.98 -20.26
N LEU A 84 15.99 17.14 -20.19
CA LEU A 84 16.66 18.44 -20.34
C LEU A 84 17.16 18.71 -21.77
N GLY A 85 17.18 17.69 -22.64
CA GLY A 85 17.64 17.81 -24.02
C GLY A 85 19.09 17.37 -24.22
N LYS A 86 19.52 17.40 -25.48
CA LYS A 86 20.78 16.80 -25.98
C LYS A 86 22.08 17.40 -25.44
N ASP A 87 22.01 18.56 -24.78
CA ASP A 87 23.18 19.26 -24.26
C ASP A 87 23.60 18.74 -22.87
N PHE A 88 22.81 17.82 -22.30
CA PHE A 88 23.03 17.08 -21.05
C PHE A 88 23.13 15.58 -21.31
#